data_AF-A0A1J4WLT1-F1
#
_entry.id   AF-A0A1J4WLT1-F1
#
_cell.length_a   1.000
_cell.length_b   1.000
_cell.length_c   1.000
_cell.angle_alpha   90.00
_cell.angle_beta   90.00
_cell.angle_gamma   90.00
#
_symmetry.space_group_name_H-M   'P 1'
#
loop_
_entity.id
_entity.type
_entity.pdbx_description
1 polymer ?
#
loop_
_entity_poly.entity_id
_entity_poly.type
_entity_poly.pdbx_seq_one_letter_code
_entity_poly.pdbx_strand_id
1 'polypeptide(L)'
;MDEKTTKLKGFLNGDHRNNPYFYLGTLLIVIVVFVFSFWQTQNHIKAPFKTKKDNNAIASQETIAATQDVEALKKMDTDQDGLSDYLEQYVYGTSAYIEDTDSDGINDKDEVIAGQDPMCAQGTDCTLDITNNAPQVNLNTDQYGSEIEIYKATLLELGFTATDLDRMSDIEIKTLYDEATDLLLGEEENINFTDVYIASDLENLSVEELKGILIAGGATEEDLAGVSDVQLMQIFEQVINSQS
;
A
#
# COMPACT_ATOMS: atom_id res chain seq x y z
N MET A 1 50.19 -48.07 -24.80
CA MET A 1 50.50 -46.72 -24.26
C MET A 1 50.82 -45.83 -25.45
N ASP A 2 50.02 -44.78 -25.64
CA ASP A 2 50.03 -43.91 -26.82
C ASP A 2 51.36 -43.13 -26.92
N GLU A 3 51.97 -43.09 -28.11
CA GLU A 3 53.25 -42.42 -28.39
C GLU A 3 53.27 -40.95 -27.89
N LYS A 4 52.10 -40.30 -27.89
CA LYS A 4 51.90 -38.95 -27.37
C LYS A 4 52.18 -38.86 -25.87
N THR A 5 51.80 -39.88 -25.10
CA THR A 5 52.01 -39.92 -23.63
C THR A 5 53.48 -40.12 -23.27
N THR A 6 54.23 -40.83 -24.10
CA THR A 6 55.67 -41.05 -23.91
C THR A 6 56.48 -39.78 -24.22
N LYS A 7 56.11 -39.05 -25.28
CA LYS A 7 56.74 -37.76 -25.63
C LYS A 7 56.47 -36.68 -24.58
N LEU A 8 55.25 -36.61 -24.03
CA LEU A 8 54.92 -35.68 -22.94
C LEU A 8 55.75 -35.96 -21.68
N LYS A 9 55.91 -37.23 -21.29
CA LYS A 9 56.71 -37.62 -20.13
C LYS A 9 58.19 -37.26 -20.30
N GLY A 10 58.76 -37.43 -21.50
CA GLY A 10 60.14 -37.02 -21.79
C GLY A 10 60.35 -35.51 -21.73
N PHE A 11 59.35 -34.72 -22.13
CA PHE A 11 59.40 -33.26 -22.06
C PHE A 11 59.32 -32.74 -20.61
N LEU A 12 58.54 -33.39 -19.76
CA LEU A 12 58.37 -33.01 -18.34
C LEU A 12 59.56 -33.41 -17.46
N ASN A 13 60.30 -34.48 -17.82
CA ASN A 13 61.37 -35.04 -16.99
C ASN A 13 62.80 -34.70 -17.45
N GLY A 14 62.96 -33.80 -18.44
CA GLY A 14 64.27 -33.35 -18.93
C GLY A 14 64.95 -32.31 -18.03
N ASP A 15 66.29 -32.26 -18.02
CA ASP A 15 67.03 -31.22 -17.30
C ASP A 15 66.99 -29.89 -18.07
N HIS A 16 66.13 -28.97 -17.62
CA HIS A 16 65.85 -27.70 -18.31
C HIS A 16 66.64 -26.50 -17.75
N ARG A 17 67.66 -26.75 -16.92
CA ARG A 17 68.38 -25.69 -16.18
C ARG A 17 69.02 -24.60 -17.05
N ASN A 18 69.32 -24.88 -18.31
CA ASN A 18 70.03 -23.96 -19.21
C ASN A 18 69.19 -23.47 -20.42
N ASN A 19 67.88 -23.77 -20.48
CA ASN A 19 67.04 -23.33 -21.59
C ASN A 19 66.17 -22.12 -21.19
N PRO A 20 66.48 -20.89 -21.64
CA PRO A 20 65.74 -19.69 -21.23
C PRO A 20 64.29 -19.71 -21.70
N TYR A 21 63.97 -20.44 -22.77
CA TYR A 21 62.60 -20.56 -23.29
C TYR A 21 61.69 -21.43 -22.42
N PHE A 22 62.25 -22.32 -21.58
CA PHE A 22 61.48 -23.13 -20.64
C PHE A 22 60.88 -22.27 -19.52
N TYR A 23 61.71 -21.42 -18.90
CA TYR A 23 61.26 -20.47 -17.87
C TYR A 23 60.29 -19.43 -18.44
N LEU A 24 60.53 -18.95 -19.67
CA LEU A 24 59.62 -18.04 -20.36
C LEU A 24 58.25 -18.68 -20.61
N GLY A 25 58.22 -19.96 -21.02
CA GLY A 25 56.99 -20.72 -21.23
C GLY A 25 56.21 -20.92 -19.93
N THR A 26 56.87 -21.28 -18.83
CA THR A 26 56.20 -21.43 -17.53
C THR A 26 55.66 -20.10 -17.00
N LEU A 27 56.39 -19.00 -17.21
CA LEU A 27 55.97 -17.67 -16.78
C LEU A 27 54.74 -17.19 -17.55
N LEU A 28 54.67 -17.44 -18.87
CA LEU A 28 53.48 -17.14 -19.67
C LEU A 28 52.25 -17.94 -19.21
N ILE A 29 52.41 -19.22 -18.90
CA ILE A 29 51.30 -20.06 -18.40
C ILE A 29 50.78 -19.53 -17.05
N VAL A 30 51.68 -19.15 -16.14
CA VAL A 30 51.30 -18.56 -14.84
C VAL A 30 50.52 -17.26 -15.05
N ILE A 31 50.97 -16.38 -15.94
CA ILE A 31 50.26 -15.13 -16.26
C ILE A 31 48.86 -15.41 -16.81
N VAL A 32 48.71 -16.36 -17.73
CA VAL A 32 47.41 -16.74 -18.31
C VAL A 32 46.45 -17.26 -17.23
N VAL A 33 46.94 -18.09 -16.29
CA VAL A 33 46.15 -18.60 -15.17
C VAL A 33 45.71 -17.47 -14.22
N PHE A 34 46.60 -16.50 -13.95
CA PHE A 34 46.25 -15.34 -13.12
C PHE A 34 45.22 -14.43 -13.80
N VAL A 35 45.36 -14.17 -15.11
CA VAL A 35 44.40 -13.35 -15.87
C VAL A 35 43.03 -14.04 -15.93
N PHE A 36 43.00 -15.35 -16.18
CA PHE A 36 41.75 -16.12 -16.20
C PHE A 36 41.09 -16.18 -14.82
N SER A 37 41.87 -16.45 -13.76
CA SER A 37 41.38 -16.45 -12.38
C SER A 37 40.85 -15.08 -11.94
N PHE A 38 41.54 -14.00 -12.31
CA PHE A 38 41.11 -12.63 -12.01
C PHE A 38 39.80 -12.28 -12.74
N TRP A 39 39.69 -12.64 -14.02
CA TRP A 39 38.48 -12.43 -14.80
C TRP A 39 37.29 -13.24 -14.25
N GLN A 40 37.51 -14.50 -13.90
CA GLN A 40 36.51 -15.37 -13.28
C GLN A 40 36.03 -14.80 -11.93
N THR A 41 36.95 -14.37 -11.07
CA THR A 41 36.65 -13.79 -9.76
C THR A 41 35.86 -12.48 -9.89
N GLN A 42 36.23 -11.61 -10.84
CA GLN A 42 35.50 -10.38 -11.11
C GLN A 42 34.05 -10.64 -11.56
N ASN A 43 33.81 -11.70 -12.34
CA ASN A 43 32.47 -12.04 -12.80
C ASN A 43 31.59 -12.62 -11.68
N HIS A 44 32.15 -13.49 -10.83
CA HIS A 44 31.41 -14.11 -9.73
C HIS A 44 31.14 -13.17 -8.56
N ILE A 45 32.02 -12.20 -8.29
CA ILE A 45 31.78 -11.20 -7.23
C ILE A 45 30.72 -10.19 -7.68
N LYS A 46 30.68 -9.79 -8.96
CA LYS A 46 29.70 -8.78 -9.44
C LYS A 46 28.30 -9.35 -9.69
N ALA A 47 28.17 -10.66 -9.93
CA ALA A 47 26.89 -11.30 -10.23
C ALA A 47 25.82 -11.13 -9.11
N PRO A 48 26.12 -11.36 -7.81
CA PRO A 48 25.13 -11.19 -6.75
C PRO A 48 24.88 -9.74 -6.33
N PHE A 49 25.73 -8.78 -6.73
CA PHE A 49 25.64 -7.36 -6.34
C PHE A 49 25.30 -6.43 -7.50
N LYS A 50 24.72 -6.94 -8.59
CA LYS A 50 24.05 -6.07 -9.56
C LYS A 50 22.81 -5.49 -8.89
N THR A 51 22.97 -4.39 -8.18
CA THR A 51 21.85 -3.57 -7.78
C THR A 51 21.15 -3.11 -9.05
N LYS A 52 19.86 -3.40 -9.14
CA LYS A 52 18.98 -2.81 -10.15
C LYS A 52 19.16 -1.30 -10.02
N LYS A 53 19.69 -0.67 -11.07
CA LYS A 53 19.80 0.79 -11.10
C LYS A 53 18.40 1.29 -11.44
N ASP A 54 17.60 1.51 -10.43
CA ASP A 54 16.28 2.12 -10.57
C ASP A 54 16.44 3.61 -10.81
N ASN A 55 16.89 3.94 -12.03
CA ASN A 55 16.70 5.27 -12.59
C ASN A 55 15.42 5.21 -13.40
N ASN A 56 14.27 5.45 -12.77
CA ASN A 56 12.98 5.72 -13.42
C ASN A 56 12.78 5.00 -14.76
N ALA A 57 12.65 3.67 -14.70
CA ALA A 57 11.84 2.95 -15.66
C ALA A 57 10.53 2.62 -14.94
N ILE A 58 9.63 3.59 -14.92
CA ILE A 58 8.19 3.34 -14.76
C ILE A 58 7.80 2.46 -15.95
N ALA A 59 7.80 1.15 -15.74
CA ALA A 59 7.14 0.17 -16.58
C ALA A 59 7.01 -1.13 -15.77
N SER A 60 6.06 -1.08 -14.82
CA SER A 60 5.12 -2.17 -14.54
C SER A 60 5.72 -3.58 -14.55
N GLN A 61 6.38 -3.99 -13.46
CA GLN A 61 6.53 -5.42 -13.14
C GLN A 61 6.99 -5.72 -11.70
N GLU A 62 7.36 -4.72 -10.88
CA GLU A 62 7.67 -4.94 -9.45
C GLU A 62 6.52 -4.52 -8.52
N THR A 63 5.59 -3.69 -9.01
CA THR A 63 4.37 -3.23 -8.33
C THR A 63 3.19 -4.20 -8.41
N ILE A 64 3.43 -5.51 -8.60
CA ILE A 64 2.36 -6.52 -8.57
C ILE A 64 2.65 -7.56 -7.48
N ALA A 65 3.92 -7.89 -7.21
CA ALA A 65 4.28 -8.78 -6.10
C ALA A 65 4.19 -8.07 -4.74
N ALA A 66 4.73 -6.85 -4.63
CA ALA A 66 4.62 -6.07 -3.39
C ALA A 66 3.16 -5.64 -3.08
N THR A 67 2.32 -5.52 -4.12
CA THR A 67 0.91 -5.14 -3.95
C THR A 67 0.06 -6.32 -3.48
N GLN A 68 0.40 -7.55 -3.89
CA GLN A 68 -0.28 -8.75 -3.40
C GLN A 68 -0.03 -9.00 -1.91
N ASP A 69 1.17 -8.68 -1.42
CA ASP A 69 1.50 -8.83 0.00
C ASP A 69 0.81 -7.74 0.86
N VAL A 70 0.70 -6.52 0.35
CA VAL A 70 0.01 -5.41 1.06
C VAL A 70 -1.49 -5.66 1.20
N GLU A 71 -2.16 -6.17 0.16
CA GLU A 71 -3.59 -6.51 0.25
C GLU A 71 -3.88 -7.65 1.24
N ALA A 72 -2.93 -8.57 1.42
CA ALA A 72 -3.04 -9.60 2.45
C ALA A 72 -2.93 -9.00 3.86
N LEU A 73 -1.99 -8.06 4.07
CA LEU A 73 -1.79 -7.39 5.36
C LEU A 73 -2.99 -6.53 5.77
N LYS A 74 -3.72 -5.93 4.80
CA LYS A 74 -4.97 -5.20 5.08
C LYS A 74 -6.09 -6.08 5.65
N LYS A 75 -6.08 -7.37 5.34
CA LYS A 75 -7.09 -8.34 5.78
C LYS A 75 -6.63 -9.21 6.93
N MET A 76 -5.35 -9.10 7.31
CA MET A 76 -4.74 -9.88 8.37
C MET A 76 -4.73 -9.05 9.65
N ASP A 77 -5.00 -9.72 10.75
CA ASP A 77 -4.97 -9.20 12.12
C ASP A 77 -4.30 -10.32 12.93
N THR A 78 -2.98 -10.21 13.07
CA THR A 78 -2.12 -11.31 13.52
C THR A 78 -2.19 -11.53 15.03
N ASP A 79 -2.36 -10.47 15.82
CA ASP A 79 -2.50 -10.53 17.27
C ASP A 79 -3.95 -10.42 17.76
N GLN A 80 -4.91 -10.16 16.87
CA GLN A 80 -6.35 -10.25 17.12
C GLN A 80 -6.88 -9.15 18.04
N ASP A 81 -6.21 -8.00 18.08
CA ASP A 81 -6.70 -6.81 18.78
C ASP A 81 -7.81 -6.10 17.98
N GLY A 82 -7.95 -6.43 16.70
CA GLY A 82 -8.95 -5.90 15.78
C GLY A 82 -8.46 -4.72 14.94
N LEU A 83 -7.15 -4.47 14.89
CA LEU A 83 -6.44 -3.62 13.95
C LEU A 83 -5.79 -4.52 12.88
N SER A 84 -5.70 -4.05 11.63
CA SER A 84 -5.02 -4.87 10.60
C SER A 84 -3.51 -4.68 10.66
N ASP A 85 -2.75 -5.73 10.33
CA ASP A 85 -1.28 -5.69 10.28
C ASP A 85 -0.77 -4.53 9.41
N TYR A 86 -1.53 -4.17 8.37
CA TYR A 86 -1.24 -3.01 7.53
C TYR A 86 -1.34 -1.69 8.29
N LEU A 87 -2.43 -1.49 9.03
CA LEU A 87 -2.65 -0.28 9.81
C LEU A 87 -1.61 -0.15 10.92
N GLU A 88 -1.34 -1.24 11.62
CA GLU A 88 -0.33 -1.27 12.68
C GLU A 88 1.04 -0.88 12.14
N GLN A 89 1.51 -1.54 11.09
CA GLN A 89 2.88 -1.38 10.64
C GLN A 89 3.13 -0.11 9.81
N TYR A 90 2.13 0.35 9.06
CA TYR A 90 2.30 1.45 8.10
C TYR A 90 1.57 2.75 8.49
N VAL A 91 0.58 2.70 9.37
CA VAL A 91 -0.18 3.89 9.81
C VAL A 91 0.20 4.28 11.23
N TYR A 92 0.07 3.36 12.19
CA TYR A 92 0.26 3.65 13.61
C TYR A 92 1.68 3.39 14.12
N GLY A 93 2.46 2.59 13.39
CA GLY A 93 3.81 2.21 13.79
C GLY A 93 3.86 1.20 14.96
N THR A 94 2.73 0.54 15.24
CA THR A 94 2.57 -0.46 16.28
C THR A 94 3.01 -1.86 15.81
N SER A 95 3.00 -2.83 16.71
CA SER A 95 3.47 -4.18 16.47
C SER A 95 2.33 -5.14 16.18
N ALA A 96 2.23 -5.60 14.93
CA ALA A 96 1.32 -6.66 14.44
C ALA A 96 1.50 -8.07 15.03
N TYR A 97 2.06 -8.19 16.23
CA TYR A 97 2.26 -9.45 16.94
C TYR A 97 1.96 -9.31 18.43
N ILE A 98 1.57 -8.11 18.89
CA ILE A 98 1.40 -7.77 20.29
C ILE A 98 0.23 -6.79 20.39
N GLU A 99 -0.87 -7.24 20.99
CA GLU A 99 -2.10 -6.45 21.13
C GLU A 99 -1.92 -5.09 21.83
N ASP A 100 -0.88 -4.94 22.65
CA ASP A 100 -0.54 -3.76 23.46
C ASP A 100 0.96 -3.47 23.26
N THR A 101 1.27 -2.59 22.31
CA THR A 101 2.64 -2.35 21.83
C THR A 101 3.51 -1.68 22.88
N ASP A 102 2.96 -0.79 23.70
CA ASP A 102 3.70 -0.07 24.73
C ASP A 102 3.63 -0.71 26.13
N SER A 103 2.82 -1.77 26.26
CA SER A 103 2.66 -2.62 27.44
C SER A 103 2.07 -1.91 28.65
N ASP A 104 1.14 -0.98 28.47
CA ASP A 104 0.47 -0.25 29.54
C ASP A 104 -0.84 -0.91 30.05
N GLY A 105 -1.32 -1.94 29.34
CA GLY A 105 -2.54 -2.68 29.62
C GLY A 105 -3.77 -2.26 28.81
N ILE A 106 -3.61 -1.40 27.80
CA ILE A 106 -4.64 -1.01 26.83
C ILE A 106 -4.19 -1.50 25.45
N ASN A 107 -5.10 -2.08 24.67
CA ASN A 107 -4.74 -2.58 23.35
C ASN A 107 -4.61 -1.41 22.35
N ASP A 108 -3.73 -1.56 21.36
CA ASP A 108 -3.38 -0.53 20.38
C ASP A 108 -4.63 0.03 19.68
N LYS A 109 -5.57 -0.85 19.27
CA LYS A 109 -6.86 -0.43 18.71
C LYS A 109 -7.69 0.48 19.63
N ASP A 110 -7.78 0.16 20.92
CA ASP A 110 -8.59 0.93 21.87
C ASP A 110 -8.00 2.32 22.07
N GLU A 111 -6.67 2.43 22.03
CA GLU A 111 -5.96 3.71 22.06
C GLU A 111 -6.20 4.54 20.80
N VAL A 112 -6.11 3.90 19.62
CA VAL A 112 -6.44 4.54 18.33
C VAL A 112 -7.87 5.09 18.33
N ILE A 113 -8.86 4.32 18.81
CA ILE A 113 -10.26 4.76 18.91
C ILE A 113 -10.40 5.93 19.90
N ALA A 114 -9.64 5.93 20.99
CA ALA A 114 -9.61 7.02 21.95
C ALA A 114 -8.88 8.28 21.44
N GLY A 115 -8.18 8.19 20.30
CA GLY A 115 -7.30 9.23 19.77
C GLY A 115 -6.05 9.44 20.64
N GLN A 116 -5.59 8.37 21.29
CA GLN A 116 -4.31 8.30 21.99
C GLN A 116 -3.23 7.76 21.04
N ASP A 117 -1.97 7.91 21.43
CA ASP A 117 -0.83 7.36 20.67
C ASP A 117 -0.57 5.94 21.18
N PRO A 118 -0.78 4.88 20.37
CA PRO A 118 -0.61 3.48 20.80
C PRO A 118 0.85 3.05 21.01
N MET A 119 1.80 3.97 20.80
CA MET A 119 3.19 3.79 21.22
C MET A 119 3.51 4.49 22.54
N CYS A 120 2.50 5.10 23.18
CA CYS A 120 2.66 5.98 24.33
C CYS A 120 1.87 5.53 25.56
N ALA A 121 2.60 4.90 26.48
CA ALA A 121 2.00 4.34 27.68
C ALA A 121 1.14 5.34 28.46
N GLN A 122 -0.02 4.89 28.92
CA GLN A 122 -1.02 5.70 29.63
C GLN A 122 -0.39 6.49 30.78
N GLY A 123 -0.62 7.80 30.72
CA GLY A 123 -0.13 8.75 31.74
C GLY A 123 1.34 9.13 31.58
N THR A 124 2.00 8.73 30.49
CA THR A 124 3.28 9.32 30.06
C THR A 124 3.05 10.46 29.08
N ASP A 125 4.01 11.39 29.05
CA ASP A 125 4.01 12.52 28.11
C ASP A 125 4.94 12.17 26.93
N CYS A 126 4.34 11.65 25.86
CA CYS A 126 5.05 11.35 24.61
C CYS A 126 4.95 12.49 23.60
N THR A 127 4.44 13.66 24.02
CA THR A 127 4.48 14.83 23.16
C THR A 127 5.94 15.21 22.95
N LEU A 128 6.43 14.99 21.72
CA LEU A 128 7.65 15.63 21.28
C LEU A 128 7.40 17.12 21.43
N ASP A 129 8.13 17.77 22.33
CA ASP A 129 8.04 19.20 22.54
C ASP A 129 8.58 19.93 21.29
N ILE A 130 7.75 20.02 20.24
CA ILE A 130 8.08 20.62 18.95
C ILE A 130 8.25 22.15 19.08
N THR A 131 8.05 22.70 20.29
CA THR A 131 8.07 24.14 20.54
C THR A 131 9.47 24.75 20.51
N ASN A 132 10.53 23.93 20.47
CA ASN A 132 11.90 24.43 20.46
C ASN A 132 12.65 23.97 19.20
N ASN A 133 12.29 24.60 18.07
CA ASN A 133 13.14 24.79 16.87
C ASN A 133 13.00 23.76 15.71
N ALA A 134 11.79 23.30 15.40
CA ALA A 134 11.51 22.62 14.12
C ALA A 134 11.07 23.64 13.03
N PRO A 135 11.59 23.55 11.79
CA PRO A 135 11.08 24.34 10.69
C PRO A 135 9.61 23.95 10.46
N GLN A 136 8.72 24.94 10.50
CA GLN A 136 7.30 24.76 10.21
C GLN A 136 7.17 24.19 8.79
N VAL A 137 6.85 22.90 8.67
CA VAL A 137 6.43 22.31 7.41
C VAL A 137 5.07 22.93 7.11
N ASN A 138 5.04 23.88 6.18
CA ASN A 138 3.80 24.39 5.63
C ASN A 138 3.15 23.28 4.79
N LEU A 139 2.35 22.42 5.44
CA LEU A 139 1.38 21.59 4.75
C LEU A 139 0.33 22.56 4.20
N ASN A 140 0.40 22.83 2.90
CA ASN A 140 -0.62 23.64 2.23
C ASN A 140 -1.96 22.89 2.30
N THR A 141 -2.75 23.17 3.33
CA THR A 141 -4.11 22.65 3.58
C THR A 141 -5.17 23.22 2.62
N ASP A 142 -4.77 24.07 1.68
CA ASP A 142 -5.71 24.90 0.92
C ASP A 142 -6.06 24.30 -0.45
N GLN A 143 -5.53 23.11 -0.79
CA GLN A 143 -5.70 22.50 -2.10
C GLN A 143 -6.72 21.34 -2.14
N TYR A 144 -7.24 20.91 -0.99
CA TYR A 144 -8.07 19.71 -0.85
C TYR A 144 -9.41 19.94 -0.13
N GLY A 145 -9.71 21.18 0.26
CA GLY A 145 -10.89 21.50 1.09
C GLY A 145 -12.24 21.09 0.49
N SER A 146 -12.38 21.08 -0.83
CA SER A 146 -13.63 20.65 -1.49
C SER A 146 -13.81 19.13 -1.53
N GLU A 147 -12.71 18.36 -1.56
CA GLU A 147 -12.76 16.89 -1.63
C GLU A 147 -12.97 16.29 -0.23
N ILE A 148 -12.37 16.87 0.80
CA ILE A 148 -12.55 16.43 2.19
C ILE A 148 -13.99 16.60 2.67
N GLU A 149 -14.67 17.69 2.29
CA GLU A 149 -16.09 17.88 2.63
C GLU A 149 -16.98 16.78 2.02
N ILE A 150 -16.66 16.32 0.81
CA ILE A 150 -17.37 15.21 0.15
C ILE A 150 -17.14 13.91 0.91
N TYR A 151 -15.88 13.61 1.27
CA TYR A 151 -15.57 12.40 2.05
C TYR A 151 -16.26 12.38 3.41
N LYS A 152 -16.25 13.53 4.12
CA LYS A 152 -16.98 13.68 5.38
C LYS A 152 -18.48 13.44 5.19
N ALA A 153 -19.08 14.00 4.13
CA ALA A 153 -20.51 13.81 3.86
C ALA A 153 -20.88 12.33 3.62
N THR A 154 -20.08 11.61 2.83
CA THR A 154 -20.30 10.17 2.60
C THR A 154 -20.11 9.36 3.88
N LEU A 155 -19.09 9.66 4.69
CA LEU A 155 -18.86 8.96 5.95
C LEU A 155 -19.99 9.23 6.98
N LEU A 156 -20.54 10.44 7.02
CA LEU A 156 -21.72 10.74 7.83
C LEU A 156 -22.92 9.87 7.45
N GLU A 157 -23.12 9.64 6.15
CA GLU A 157 -24.18 8.78 5.62
C GLU A 157 -23.97 7.30 5.96
N LEU A 158 -22.70 6.87 6.02
CA LEU A 158 -22.31 5.52 6.50
C LEU A 158 -22.39 5.36 8.02
N GLY A 159 -22.81 6.40 8.74
CA GLY A 159 -23.11 6.36 10.17
C GLY A 159 -21.99 6.84 11.09
N PHE A 160 -20.88 7.38 10.54
CA PHE A 160 -19.88 8.08 11.34
C PHE A 160 -20.45 9.40 11.87
N THR A 161 -20.02 9.85 13.05
CA THR A 161 -20.53 11.11 13.60
C THR A 161 -19.67 12.29 13.16
N ALA A 162 -20.29 13.48 13.03
CA ALA A 162 -19.57 14.71 12.69
C ALA A 162 -18.47 15.03 13.71
N THR A 163 -18.68 14.67 14.98
CA THR A 163 -17.70 14.88 16.04
C THR A 163 -16.48 13.98 15.88
N ASP A 164 -16.66 12.75 15.41
CA ASP A 164 -15.54 11.83 15.17
C ASP A 164 -14.75 12.27 13.93
N LEU A 165 -15.45 12.65 12.85
CA LEU A 165 -14.84 13.13 11.61
C LEU A 165 -14.10 14.46 11.76
N ASP A 166 -14.50 15.31 12.71
CA ASP A 166 -13.81 16.58 12.97
C ASP A 166 -12.56 16.42 13.87
N ARG A 167 -12.42 15.26 14.54
CA ARG A 167 -11.21 14.92 15.30
C ARG A 167 -10.13 14.27 14.44
N MET A 168 -10.50 13.80 13.25
CA MET A 168 -9.61 13.18 12.27
C MET A 168 -8.97 14.25 11.37
N SER A 169 -7.73 14.02 10.97
CA SER A 169 -7.05 14.82 9.94
C SER A 169 -7.58 14.50 8.54
N ASP A 170 -7.34 15.42 7.59
CA ASP A 170 -7.76 15.26 6.19
C ASP A 170 -7.28 13.95 5.55
N ILE A 171 -6.08 13.49 5.93
CA ILE A 171 -5.50 12.24 5.42
C ILE A 171 -6.23 11.02 5.99
N GLU A 172 -6.57 11.06 7.28
CA GLU A 172 -7.31 9.99 7.95
C GLU A 172 -8.74 9.88 7.42
N ILE A 173 -9.40 11.02 7.17
CA ILE A 173 -10.74 11.06 6.56
C ILE A 173 -10.71 10.45 5.17
N LYS A 174 -9.71 10.80 4.35
CA LYS A 174 -9.57 10.21 3.02
C LYS A 174 -9.35 8.70 3.10
N THR A 175 -8.48 8.25 4.02
CA THR A 175 -8.17 6.82 4.19
C THR A 175 -9.39 6.04 4.63
N LEU A 176 -10.15 6.58 5.59
CA LEU A 176 -11.40 5.99 6.07
C LEU A 176 -12.47 5.93 4.96
N TYR A 177 -12.57 6.96 4.14
CA TYR A 177 -13.46 6.98 2.97
C TYR A 177 -13.07 5.91 1.94
N ASP A 178 -11.77 5.82 1.59
CA ASP A 178 -11.27 4.83 0.63
C ASP A 178 -11.55 3.39 1.13
N GLU A 179 -11.36 3.13 2.43
CA GLU A 179 -11.63 1.83 3.05
C GLU A 179 -13.13 1.50 3.10
N ALA A 180 -13.96 2.46 3.53
CA ALA A 180 -15.40 2.27 3.62
C ALA A 180 -16.02 2.02 2.23
N THR A 181 -15.50 2.68 1.19
CA THR A 181 -15.96 2.48 -0.18
C THR A 181 -15.47 1.17 -0.79
N ASP A 182 -14.25 0.72 -0.49
CA ASP A 182 -13.73 -0.59 -0.91
C ASP A 182 -14.55 -1.75 -0.31
N LEU A 183 -14.99 -1.61 0.95
CA LEU A 183 -15.86 -2.58 1.62
C LEU A 183 -17.28 -2.64 1.04
N LEU A 184 -17.81 -1.52 0.56
CA LEU A 184 -19.13 -1.44 -0.08
C LEU A 184 -19.10 -1.95 -1.53
N LEU A 185 -17.97 -1.78 -2.21
CA LEU A 185 -17.75 -2.13 -3.61
C LEU A 185 -16.94 -3.43 -3.72
N GLY A 186 -17.43 -4.51 -3.13
CA GLY A 186 -16.84 -5.84 -3.32
C GLY A 186 -16.71 -6.15 -4.81
N GLU A 187 -15.46 -6.35 -5.26
CA GLU A 187 -15.03 -6.75 -6.62
C GLU A 187 -16.14 -6.78 -7.69
N GLU A 188 -16.53 -5.62 -8.24
CA GLU A 188 -16.73 -5.43 -9.69
C GLU A 188 -17.11 -3.98 -10.05
N GLU A 189 -16.48 -3.53 -11.13
CA GLU A 189 -16.68 -2.30 -11.90
C GLU A 189 -16.24 -0.95 -11.29
N ASN A 190 -15.28 -0.36 -12.00
CA ASN A 190 -14.85 1.03 -11.96
C ASN A 190 -16.02 1.94 -12.37
N ILE A 191 -16.93 2.21 -11.43
CA ILE A 191 -17.93 3.26 -11.58
C ILE A 191 -17.30 4.56 -11.10
N ASN A 192 -16.95 5.40 -12.06
CA ASN A 192 -16.44 6.75 -11.82
C ASN A 192 -17.54 7.58 -11.14
N PHE A 193 -17.46 7.72 -9.81
CA PHE A 193 -18.43 8.42 -8.98
C PHE A 193 -18.28 9.96 -9.06
N THR A 194 -18.06 10.49 -10.26
CA THR A 194 -17.97 11.94 -10.52
C THR A 194 -19.33 12.60 -10.77
N ASP A 195 -20.42 11.83 -10.78
CA ASP A 195 -21.78 12.38 -10.89
C ASP A 195 -22.53 12.18 -9.55
N VAL A 196 -22.02 12.81 -8.49
CA VAL A 196 -22.75 13.02 -7.24
C VAL A 196 -23.81 14.08 -7.50
N TYR A 197 -25.08 13.66 -7.58
CA TYR A 197 -26.21 14.58 -7.63
C TYR A 197 -26.31 15.35 -6.31
N ILE A 198 -26.09 16.67 -6.37
CA ILE A 198 -26.27 17.57 -5.24
C ILE A 198 -27.78 17.68 -4.95
N ALA A 199 -28.16 17.81 -3.68
CA ALA A 199 -29.56 17.93 -3.24
C ALA A 199 -30.41 19.00 -3.98
N SER A 200 -29.78 19.92 -4.71
CA SER A 200 -30.44 20.87 -5.61
C SER A 200 -30.95 20.28 -6.92
N ASP A 201 -30.47 19.10 -7.32
CA ASP A 201 -30.84 18.42 -8.57
C ASP A 201 -31.93 17.35 -8.36
N LEU A 202 -32.31 17.08 -7.11
CA LEU A 202 -33.35 16.10 -6.77
C LEU A 202 -34.74 16.47 -7.28
N GLU A 203 -34.97 17.74 -7.62
CA GLU A 203 -36.27 18.24 -8.11
C GLU A 203 -36.56 17.83 -9.58
N ASN A 204 -35.56 17.36 -10.33
CA ASN A 204 -35.69 17.05 -11.76
C ASN A 204 -35.39 15.59 -12.15
N LEU A 205 -35.35 14.65 -11.19
CA LEU A 205 -35.15 13.24 -11.51
C LEU A 205 -36.31 12.66 -12.32
N SER A 206 -35.96 11.89 -13.35
CA SER A 206 -36.92 11.05 -14.06
C SER A 206 -37.38 9.88 -13.18
N VAL A 207 -38.54 9.32 -13.50
CA VAL A 207 -39.15 8.22 -12.71
C VAL A 207 -38.23 6.98 -12.70
N GLU A 208 -37.51 6.77 -13.79
CA GLU A 208 -36.59 5.67 -13.99
C GLU A 208 -35.35 5.80 -13.09
N GLU A 209 -34.80 7.01 -12.96
CA GLU A 209 -33.70 7.29 -12.03
C GLU A 209 -34.17 7.13 -10.58
N LEU A 210 -35.38 7.57 -10.28
CA LEU A 210 -36.03 7.41 -8.99
C LEU A 210 -36.21 5.94 -8.59
N LYS A 211 -36.62 5.09 -9.52
CA LYS A 211 -36.70 3.63 -9.31
C LYS A 211 -35.31 3.03 -9.08
N GLY A 212 -34.31 3.47 -9.84
CA GLY A 212 -32.92 3.04 -9.67
C GLY A 212 -32.39 3.33 -8.26
N ILE A 213 -32.61 4.55 -7.77
CA ILE A 213 -32.21 4.96 -6.41
C ILE A 213 -32.94 4.14 -5.35
N LEU A 214 -34.24 3.91 -5.51
CA LEU A 214 -35.00 3.11 -4.55
C LEU A 214 -34.53 1.66 -4.50
N ILE A 215 -34.18 1.07 -5.65
CA ILE A 215 -33.62 -0.29 -5.70
C ILE A 215 -32.25 -0.33 -5.04
N ALA A 216 -31.39 0.66 -5.30
CA ALA A 216 -30.10 0.79 -4.62
C ALA A 216 -30.25 0.97 -3.09
N GLY A 217 -31.29 1.68 -2.65
CA GLY A 217 -31.67 1.83 -1.25
C GLY A 217 -32.37 0.61 -0.63
N GLY A 218 -32.47 -0.50 -1.36
CA GLY A 218 -33.00 -1.78 -0.85
C GLY A 218 -34.48 -2.05 -1.13
N ALA A 219 -35.15 -1.24 -1.95
CA ALA A 219 -36.49 -1.58 -2.45
C ALA A 219 -36.41 -2.70 -3.49
N THR A 220 -37.31 -3.67 -3.43
CA THR A 220 -37.35 -4.73 -4.45
C THR A 220 -38.16 -4.28 -5.66
N GLU A 221 -37.91 -4.87 -6.83
CA GLU A 221 -38.74 -4.64 -8.02
C GLU A 221 -40.23 -4.98 -7.78
N GLU A 222 -40.52 -5.91 -6.85
CA GLU A 222 -41.87 -6.28 -6.45
C GLU A 222 -42.56 -5.16 -5.64
N ASP A 223 -41.81 -4.48 -4.76
CA ASP A 223 -42.31 -3.32 -3.99
C ASP A 223 -42.64 -2.13 -4.90
N LEU A 224 -41.91 -1.99 -6.01
CA LEU A 224 -42.10 -0.91 -6.99
C LEU A 224 -43.15 -1.26 -8.06
N ALA A 225 -43.44 -2.54 -8.31
CA ALA A 225 -44.42 -2.97 -9.30
C ALA A 225 -45.87 -2.56 -8.96
N GLY A 226 -46.16 -2.33 -7.68
CA GLY A 226 -47.47 -1.89 -7.19
C GLY A 226 -47.67 -0.37 -7.14
N VAL A 227 -46.61 0.41 -7.38
CA VAL A 227 -46.63 1.88 -7.25
C VAL A 227 -46.59 2.50 -8.64
N SER A 228 -47.62 3.28 -9.00
CA SER A 228 -47.60 4.00 -10.27
C SER A 228 -46.53 5.11 -10.27
N ASP A 229 -46.00 5.43 -11.43
CA ASP A 229 -44.98 6.45 -11.64
C ASP A 229 -45.33 7.80 -11.00
N VAL A 230 -46.62 8.18 -11.07
CA VAL A 230 -47.15 9.41 -10.44
C VAL A 230 -47.13 9.33 -8.92
N GLN A 231 -47.48 8.18 -8.34
CA GLN A 231 -47.44 7.99 -6.89
C GLN A 231 -46.01 7.96 -6.36
N LEU A 232 -45.08 7.42 -7.14
CA LEU A 232 -43.66 7.37 -6.78
C LEU A 232 -43.08 8.79 -6.66
N MET A 233 -43.37 9.64 -7.66
CA MET A 233 -42.99 11.05 -7.62
C MET A 233 -43.63 11.80 -6.44
N GLN A 234 -44.92 11.55 -6.16
CA GLN A 234 -45.61 12.21 -5.04
C GLN A 234 -45.06 11.81 -3.67
N ILE A 235 -44.75 10.53 -3.47
CA ILE A 235 -44.15 10.03 -2.23
C ILE A 235 -42.76 10.66 -2.05
N PHE A 236 -41.96 10.71 -3.10
CA PHE A 236 -40.63 11.32 -3.07
C PHE A 236 -40.67 12.81 -2.75
N GLU A 237 -41.56 13.56 -3.43
CA GLU A 237 -41.76 15.00 -3.19
C GLU A 237 -42.23 15.27 -1.75
N GLN A 238 -43.07 14.40 -1.18
CA GLN A 238 -43.47 14.50 0.23
C GLN A 238 -42.32 14.26 1.19
N VAL A 239 -41.46 13.28 0.92
CA VAL A 239 -40.29 12.98 1.76
C VAL A 239 -39.30 14.14 1.74
N ILE A 240 -38.96 14.67 0.56
CA ILE A 240 -38.06 15.82 0.42
C ILE A 240 -38.60 17.03 1.20
N ASN A 241 -39.88 17.36 1.02
CA ASN A 241 -40.49 18.52 1.71
C ASN A 241 -40.70 18.31 3.21
N SER A 242 -40.62 17.07 3.71
CA SER A 242 -40.72 16.78 5.15
C SER A 242 -39.38 16.87 5.89
N GLN A 243 -38.27 16.95 5.16
CA GLN A 243 -36.90 17.02 5.67
C GLN A 243 -36.29 18.45 5.59
N SER A 244 -37.09 19.44 5.18
CA SER A 244 -36.76 20.89 5.14
C SER A 244 -37.46 21.61 6.28
#